data_AF-A0A0G0DTK5-F1
#
_entry.id   AF-A0A0G0DTK5-F1
#
_cell.length_a   1.000
_cell.length_b   1.000
_cell.length_c   1.000
_cell.angle_alpha   90.00
_cell.angle_beta   90.00
_cell.angle_gamma   90.00
#
_symmetry.space_group_name_H-M   'P 1'
#
loop_
_entity.id
_entity.type
_entity.pdbx_description
1 polymer ?
#
loop_
_entity_poly.entity_id
_entity_poly.type
_entity_poly.pdbx_seq_one_letter_code
_entity_poly.pdbx_strand_id
1 'polypeptide(L)'
;MVRPRVCRRLRFRPKSNYFKPQGIPMLELEEILLTKEEMESIKLKDFDKMEQIEAAQKMNTSQSTFQRILASARGKISEAIVRGRALKIEK
;
A
#
# COMPACT_ATOMS: atom_id res chain seq x y z
N MET A 1 -1.72 -23.00 13.62
CA MET A 1 -3.01 -22.40 13.20
C MET A 1 -2.76 -21.03 12.60
N VAL A 2 -3.25 -20.76 11.39
CA VAL A 2 -3.18 -19.41 10.80
C VAL A 2 -4.17 -18.53 11.55
N ARG A 3 -3.68 -17.51 12.27
CA ARG A 3 -4.53 -16.55 12.98
C ARG A 3 -5.49 -15.93 11.97
N PRO A 4 -6.81 -15.95 12.19
CA PRO A 4 -7.77 -15.34 11.29
C PRO A 4 -7.37 -13.89 11.03
N ARG A 5 -7.26 -13.50 9.76
CA ARG A 5 -6.95 -12.11 9.40
C ARG A 5 -8.14 -11.28 9.83
N VAL A 6 -7.94 -10.41 10.81
CA VAL A 6 -8.96 -9.44 11.24
C VAL A 6 -9.35 -8.60 10.03
N CYS A 7 -10.65 -8.52 9.72
CA CYS A 7 -11.17 -7.68 8.65
C CYS A 7 -10.78 -6.22 8.91
N ARG A 8 -9.83 -5.70 8.13
CA ARG A 8 -9.36 -4.31 8.23
C ARG A 8 -10.33 -3.39 7.51
N ARG A 9 -10.51 -2.17 8.04
CA ARG A 9 -11.35 -1.16 7.40
C ARG A 9 -10.58 -0.48 6.28
N LEU A 10 -11.04 -0.69 5.05
CA LEU A 10 -10.51 -0.08 3.83
C LEU A 10 -11.56 0.91 3.33
N ARG A 11 -11.19 2.18 3.18
CA ARG A 11 -12.11 3.26 2.79
C ARG A 11 -11.69 3.94 1.49
N PHE A 12 -10.41 3.88 1.16
CA PHE A 12 -9.86 4.47 -0.04
C PHE A 12 -10.14 3.61 -1.26
N ARG A 13 -10.66 4.24 -2.31
CA ARG A 13 -10.80 3.66 -3.64
C ARG A 13 -9.96 4.50 -4.61
N PRO A 14 -8.84 3.95 -5.13
CA PRO A 14 -8.04 4.67 -6.10
C PRO A 14 -8.81 4.86 -7.41
N LYS A 15 -8.59 6.01 -8.08
CA LYS A 15 -9.13 6.26 -9.44
C LYS A 15 -8.36 5.50 -10.51
N SER A 16 -7.06 5.30 -10.31
CA SER A 16 -6.21 4.44 -11.12
C SER A 16 -5.57 3.38 -10.23
N ASN A 17 -5.66 2.13 -10.66
CA ASN A 17 -5.06 1.01 -9.95
C ASN A 17 -3.70 0.61 -10.53
N TYR A 18 -3.16 1.42 -11.45
CA TYR A 18 -1.91 1.12 -12.15
C TYR A 18 -1.09 2.40 -12.34
N PHE A 19 0.19 2.29 -12.00
CA PHE A 19 1.20 3.31 -12.16
C PHE A 19 2.43 2.66 -12.80
N LYS A 20 3.03 3.30 -13.81
CA LYS A 20 4.23 2.77 -14.47
C LYS A 20 5.14 3.90 -14.92
N PRO A 21 6.46 3.66 -15.03
CA PRO A 21 7.35 4.62 -15.66
C PRO A 21 6.96 4.85 -17.12
N GLN A 22 7.18 6.09 -17.57
CA GLN A 22 6.94 6.49 -18.95
C GLN A 22 8.04 5.95 -19.88
N GLY A 23 7.67 5.57 -21.10
CA GLY A 23 8.63 5.15 -22.13
C GLY A 23 8.93 3.64 -22.20
N ILE A 24 8.43 2.85 -21.26
CA ILE A 24 8.62 1.38 -21.25
C ILE A 24 7.27 0.67 -21.52
N PRO A 25 7.22 -0.27 -22.49
CA PRO A 25 6.06 -1.12 -22.73
C PRO A 25 5.70 -1.97 -21.50
N MET A 26 4.41 -2.17 -21.25
CA MET A 26 3.94 -2.88 -20.05
C MET A 26 4.38 -4.35 -20.00
N LEU A 27 4.56 -4.97 -21.17
CA LEU A 27 5.00 -6.36 -21.32
C LEU A 27 6.43 -6.59 -20.81
N GLU A 28 7.24 -5.53 -20.76
CA GLU A 28 8.65 -5.57 -20.35
C GLU A 28 8.85 -5.13 -18.88
N LEU A 29 7.77 -4.70 -18.22
CA LEU A 29 7.80 -4.18 -16.87
C LEU A 29 7.46 -5.27 -15.85
N GLU A 30 8.37 -5.49 -14.91
CA GLU A 30 8.03 -6.23 -13.69
C GLU A 30 6.99 -5.44 -12.88
N GLU A 31 5.96 -6.13 -12.38
CA GLU A 31 4.90 -5.53 -11.57
C GLU A 31 5.16 -5.76 -10.08
N ILE A 32 5.00 -4.70 -9.27
CA ILE A 32 4.92 -4.78 -7.82
C ILE A 32 3.46 -4.58 -7.42
N LEU A 33 2.91 -5.58 -6.73
CA LEU A 33 1.54 -5.55 -6.25
C LEU A 33 1.46 -4.89 -4.86
N LEU A 34 0.75 -3.77 -4.81
CA LEU A 34 0.37 -3.09 -3.59
C LEU A 34 -1.03 -3.58 -3.17
N THR A 35 -1.11 -4.17 -1.98
CA THR A 35 -2.40 -4.60 -1.43
C THR A 35 -3.24 -3.39 -1.04
N LYS A 36 -4.55 -3.57 -0.88
CA LYS A 36 -5.43 -2.48 -0.41
C LYS A 36 -5.02 -1.93 0.94
N GLU A 37 -4.55 -2.81 1.83
CA GLU A 37 -4.13 -2.45 3.18
C GLU A 37 -2.88 -1.58 3.15
N GLU A 38 -1.93 -1.93 2.28
CA GLU A 38 -0.74 -1.12 2.04
C GLU A 38 -1.11 0.26 1.47
N MET A 39 -2.02 0.30 0.49
CA MET A 39 -2.49 1.57 -0.09
C MET A 39 -3.19 2.46 0.95
N GLU A 40 -4.09 1.90 1.75
CA GLU A 40 -4.80 2.62 2.81
C GLU A 40 -3.81 3.15 3.86
N SER A 41 -2.80 2.35 4.24
CA SER A 41 -1.82 2.76 5.26
C SER A 41 -1.01 3.99 4.81
N ILE A 42 -0.58 4.02 3.55
CA ILE A 42 0.12 5.16 2.95
C ILE A 42 -0.81 6.36 2.82
N LYS A 43 -2.05 6.14 2.39
CA LYS A 43 -3.03 7.21 2.27
C LYS A 43 -3.28 7.89 3.63
N LEU A 44 -3.45 7.12 4.70
CA LEU A 44 -3.70 7.66 6.04
C LEU A 44 -2.46 8.34 6.65
N LYS A 45 -1.28 7.70 6.56
CA LYS A 45 -0.08 8.21 7.23
C LYS A 45 0.66 9.26 6.41
N ASP A 46 0.88 9.02 5.13
CA ASP A 46 1.77 9.82 4.29
C ASP A 46 1.02 10.92 3.52
N PHE A 47 -0.20 10.63 3.06
CA PHE A 47 -1.01 11.61 2.31
C PHE A 47 -1.90 12.47 3.23
N ASP A 48 -2.73 11.85 4.09
CA ASP A 48 -3.59 12.56 5.05
C ASP A 48 -2.81 13.08 6.27
N LYS A 49 -1.52 12.73 6.41
CA LYS A 49 -0.62 13.14 7.51
C LYS A 49 -1.15 12.80 8.92
N MET A 50 -1.89 11.70 9.07
CA MET A 50 -2.47 11.31 10.36
C MET A 50 -1.42 10.77 11.32
N GLU A 51 -1.71 10.87 12.61
CA GLU A 51 -0.89 10.19 13.61
C GLU A 51 -1.02 8.67 13.50
N GLN A 52 0.06 7.95 13.82
CA GLN A 52 0.13 6.50 13.59
C GLN A 52 -0.95 5.75 14.39
N ILE A 53 -1.21 6.21 15.62
CA ILE A 53 -2.23 5.65 16.50
C ILE A 53 -3.62 5.83 15.88
N GLU A 54 -3.93 7.03 15.38
CA GLU A 54 -5.21 7.34 14.75
C GLU A 54 -5.42 6.55 13.45
N ALA A 55 -4.39 6.44 12.62
CA ALA A 55 -4.43 5.67 11.38
C ALA A 55 -4.65 4.17 11.64
N ALA A 56 -3.98 3.62 12.66
CA ALA A 56 -4.18 2.23 13.09
C ALA A 56 -5.62 1.99 13.58
N GLN A 57 -6.17 2.91 14.38
CA GLN A 57 -7.56 2.86 14.83
C GLN A 57 -8.54 2.92 13.66
N LYS A 58 -8.31 3.80 12.66
CA LYS A 58 -9.15 3.90 11.46
C LYS A 58 -9.18 2.62 10.64
N MET A 59 -8.05 1.91 10.54
CA MET A 59 -7.94 0.62 9.86
C MET A 59 -8.42 -0.57 10.72
N ASN A 60 -8.80 -0.34 11.98
CA ASN A 60 -9.15 -1.36 12.95
C ASN A 60 -8.01 -2.37 13.19
N THR A 61 -6.80 -1.86 13.43
CA THR A 61 -5.61 -2.68 13.65
C THR A 61 -4.74 -2.13 14.79
N SER A 62 -3.80 -2.94 15.30
CA SER A 62 -2.85 -2.47 16.30
C SER A 62 -1.81 -1.53 15.69
N GLN A 63 -1.26 -0.61 16.48
CA GLN A 63 -0.19 0.29 16.02
C GLN A 63 1.02 -0.45 15.44
N SER A 64 1.39 -1.59 16.02
CA SER A 64 2.49 -2.44 15.54
C SER A 64 2.17 -3.13 14.21
N THR A 65 0.92 -3.56 14.01
CA THR A 65 0.48 -4.16 12.74
C THR A 65 0.40 -3.09 11.66
N PHE A 66 -0.15 -1.92 11.97
CA PHE A 66 -0.16 -0.77 11.07
C PHE A 66 1.26 -0.39 10.61
N GLN A 67 2.21 -0.34 11.55
CA GLN A 67 3.61 -0.03 11.24
C GLN A 67 4.22 -1.04 10.25
N ARG A 68 3.96 -2.33 10.45
CA ARG A 68 4.43 -3.39 9.53
C ARG A 68 3.84 -3.24 8.13
N ILE A 69 2.54 -2.94 8.03
CA ILE A 69 1.88 -2.72 6.75
C ILE A 69 2.49 -1.49 6.06
N LEU A 70 2.62 -0.39 6.78
CA LEU A 70 3.18 0.86 6.25
C LEU A 70 4.63 0.67 5.78
N ALA A 71 5.46 -0.03 6.55
CA ALA A 71 6.84 -0.31 6.19
C ALA A 71 6.93 -1.19 4.92
N SER A 72 6.09 -2.22 4.81
CA SER A 72 5.97 -3.05 3.61
C SER A 72 5.55 -2.22 2.39
N ALA A 73 4.52 -1.37 2.56
CA ALA A 73 4.01 -0.49 1.51
C ALA A 73 5.08 0.47 0.99
N ARG A 74 5.81 1.15 1.90
CA ARG A 74 6.90 2.05 1.55
C ARG A 74 8.05 1.32 0.86
N GLY A 75 8.41 0.12 1.34
CA GLY A 75 9.43 -0.71 0.70
C GLY A 75 9.10 -1.04 -0.76
N LYS A 76 7.85 -1.45 -1.02
CA LYS A 76 7.35 -1.74 -2.38
C LYS A 76 7.37 -0.52 -3.29
N ILE A 77 6.94 0.64 -2.78
CA ILE A 77 6.99 1.89 -3.56
C ILE A 77 8.43 2.29 -3.86
N SER A 78 9.31 2.26 -2.86
CA SER A 78 10.73 2.56 -3.04
C SER A 78 11.36 1.63 -4.06
N GLU A 79 11.08 0.33 -3.98
CA GLU A 79 11.58 -0.65 -4.95
C GLU A 79 11.07 -0.35 -6.36
N ALA A 80 9.79 0.01 -6.50
CA ALA A 80 9.22 0.35 -7.80
C ALA A 80 9.87 1.58 -8.43
N ILE A 81 10.10 2.62 -7.63
CA ILE A 81 10.72 3.86 -8.10
C ILE A 81 12.20 3.63 -8.45
N VAL A 82 12.96 2.96 -7.57
CA VAL A 82 14.41 2.75 -7.74
C VAL A 82 14.70 1.79 -8.90
N ARG A 83 13.91 0.73 -9.07
CA ARG A 83 14.10 -0.28 -10.13
C ARG A 83 13.32 0.03 -11.42
N GLY A 84 12.52 1.09 -11.44
CA GLY A 84 11.69 1.44 -12.60
C GLY A 84 10.62 0.40 -12.91
N ARG A 85 9.95 -0.15 -11.88
CA ARG A 85 8.90 -1.17 -12.02
C ARG A 85 7.51 -0.55 -12.03
N ALA A 86 6.54 -1.30 -12.55
CA ALA A 86 5.14 -0.90 -12.48
C ALA A 86 4.56 -1.18 -11.09
N LEU A 87 3.72 -0.29 -10.58
CA LEU A 87 2.94 -0.47 -9.36
C LEU A 87 1.49 -0.78 -9.71
N LYS A 88 1.00 -1.93 -9.25
CA LYS A 88 -0.39 -2.36 -9.38
C LYS A 88 -1.07 -2.35 -8.01
N ILE A 89 -2.19 -1.65 -7.89
CA ILE A 89 -3.01 -1.66 -6.68
C ILE A 89 -4.08 -2.75 -6.80
N GLU A 90 -4.14 -3.62 -5.81
CA GLU A 90 -5.13 -4.70 -5.70
C GLU A 90 -6.57 -4.15 -5.69
N LYS A 91 -7.46 -4.79 -6.48
CA LYS A 91 -8.87 -4.39 -6.67
C LYS A 91 -9.78 -4.77 -5.54
#